data_AF-A0A9X3GTQ3-F1
#
_entry.id   AF-A0A9X3GTQ3-F1
#
_cell.length_a   1.000
_cell.length_b   1.000
_cell.length_c   1.000
_cell.angle_alpha   90.00
_cell.angle_beta   90.00
_cell.angle_gamma   90.00
#
_symmetry.space_group_name_H-M   'P 1'
#
loop_
_entity.id
_entity.type
_entity.pdbx_description
1 polymer ?
#
loop_
_entity_poly.entity_id
_entity_poly.type
_entity_poly.pdbx_seq_one_letter_code
_entity_poly.pdbx_strand_id
1 'polypeptide(L)' 'MNPSIYRLSTIHSQIDREIRSELRRRVPDWVRLLRLKKLRLAIKDRIAGHMAKLRRR' A
#
# COMPACT_ATOMS: atom_id res chain seq x y z
N MET A 1 -18.65 -12.24 -6.72
CA MET A 1 -17.56 -11.25 -6.53
C MET A 1 -17.45 -10.92 -5.05
N ASN A 2 -16.28 -11.11 -4.44
CA ASN A 2 -16.13 -11.02 -2.99
C ASN A 2 -15.93 -9.54 -2.55
N PRO A 3 -16.85 -8.92 -1.79
CA PRO A 3 -16.84 -7.47 -1.50
C PRO A 3 -15.61 -7.01 -0.71
N SER A 4 -14.98 -7.91 0.05
CA SER A 4 -13.76 -7.61 0.81
C SER A 4 -12.54 -7.39 -0.09
N ILE A 5 -12.44 -8.10 -1.22
CA ILE A 5 -11.35 -7.92 -2.19
C ILE A 5 -11.51 -6.59 -2.92
N TYR A 6 -12.77 -6.23 -3.25
CA TYR A 6 -13.08 -4.97 -3.90
C TYR A 6 -12.70 -3.77 -3.02
N ARG A 7 -13.08 -3.79 -1.74
CA ARG A 7 -12.69 -2.74 -0.77
C ARG A 7 -11.17 -2.62 -0.62
N LEU A 8 -10.46 -3.75 -0.55
CA LEU A 8 -9.00 -3.74 -0.43
C LEU A 8 -8.34 -3.12 -1.67
N SER A 9 -8.85 -3.46 -2.86
CA SER A 9 -8.36 -2.93 -4.14
C SER A 9 -8.63 -1.43 -4.30
N THR A 10 -9.80 -0.96 -3.86
CA THR A 10 -10.14 0.47 -3.89
C THR A 10 -9.21 1.29 -3.00
N ILE A 11 -8.95 0.82 -1.78
CA ILE A 11 -8.03 1.48 -0.84
C ILE A 11 -6.59 1.46 -1.42
N HIS A 12 -6.16 0.35 -2.00
CA HIS A 12 -4.85 0.24 -2.64
C HIS A 12 -4.71 1.23 -3.80
N SER A 13 -5.72 1.31 -4.66
CA SER A 13 -5.75 2.20 -5.82
C SER A 13 -5.73 3.67 -5.41
N GLN A 14 -6.39 4.02 -4.30
CA GLN A 14 -6.40 5.38 -3.76
C GLN A 14 -5.02 5.79 -3.25
N ILE A 15 -4.33 4.91 -2.51
CA ILE A 15 -2.96 5.13 -2.03
C ILE A 15 -1.98 5.28 -3.22
N ASP A 16 -2.09 4.42 -4.23
CA ASP A 16 -1.25 4.52 -5.43
C ASP A 16 -1.54 5.79 -6.26
N ARG A 17 -2.78 6.29 -6.23
CA ARG A 17 -3.14 7.56 -6.87
C ARG A 17 -2.54 8.74 -6.12
N GLU A 18 -2.59 8.74 -4.79
CA GLU A 18 -1.96 9.78 -3.96
C GLU A 18 -0.45 9.80 -4.13
N ILE A 19 0.21 8.62 -4.13
CA ILE A 19 1.65 8.51 -4.38
C ILE A 19 2.03 9.05 -5.76
N ARG A 20 1.26 8.72 -6.81
CA ARG A 20 1.51 9.22 -8.17
C ARG A 20 1.28 10.72 -8.29
N SER A 21 0.29 11.26 -7.57
CA SER A 21 0.01 12.70 -7.52
C SER A 21 1.15 13.46 -6.83
N GLU A 22 1.64 12.96 -5.69
CA GLU A 22 2.75 13.55 -4.95
C GLU A 22 4.08 13.44 -5.74
N LEU A 23 4.30 12.34 -6.47
CA LEU A 23 5.44 12.18 -7.40
C LEU A 23 5.38 13.12 -8.60
N ARG A 24 4.18 13.55 -9.02
CA ARG A 24 4.00 14.51 -10.11
C ARG A 24 4.21 15.96 -9.67
N ARG A 25 4.34 16.25 -8.37
CA ARG A 25 4.63 17.61 -7.89
C ARG A 25 6.07 17.99 -8.17
N ARG A 26 6.27 19.28 -8.50
CA ARG A 26 7.57 19.90 -8.81
C ARG A 26 8.59 19.83 -7.66
N VAL A 27 8.11 19.75 -6.41
CA VAL A 27 8.94 19.54 -5.22
C VAL A 27 8.31 18.41 -4.41
N PRO A 28 8.68 17.14 -4.67
CA PRO A 28 8.17 16.03 -3.88
C PRO A 28 8.79 16.10 -2.47
N ASP A 29 7.94 16.02 -1.45
CA ASP A 29 8.39 15.89 -0.06
C ASP A 29 8.94 14.48 0.14
N TRP A 30 10.26 14.35 0.03
CA TRP A 30 10.98 13.08 0.17
C TRP A 30 10.77 12.42 1.53
N VAL A 31 10.55 13.19 2.60
CA VAL A 31 10.27 12.66 3.95
C VAL A 31 8.89 12.03 4.00
N ARG A 32 7.90 12.70 3.41
CA ARG A 32 6.53 12.17 3.27
C ARG A 32 6.50 10.94 2.37
N LEU A 33 7.31 10.92 1.31
CA LEU A 33 7.46 9.80 0.38
C LEU A 33 8.12 8.58 1.04
N LEU A 34 9.16 8.80 1.85
CA LEU A 34 9.79 7.75 2.66
C LEU A 34 8.84 7.17 3.71
N ARG A 35 8.02 8.01 4.36
CA ARG A 35 6.97 7.54 5.28
C ARG A 35 5.92 6.71 4.55
N LEU A 36 5.43 7.16 3.39
CA LEU A 36 4.47 6.41 2.57
C LEU A 36 5.05 5.08 2.09
N LYS A 37 6.32 5.04 1.67
CA LYS A 37 7.02 3.80 1.30
C LYS A 37 7.16 2.85 2.48
N LYS A 38 7.51 3.34 3.69
CA LYS A 38 7.56 2.51 4.91
C LYS A 38 6.19 1.95 5.26
N LEU A 39 5.13 2.74 5.14
CA LEU A 39 3.76 2.31 5.41
C LEU A 39 3.32 1.23 4.42
N ARG A 40 3.62 1.42 3.13
CA ARG A 40 3.40 0.41 2.09
C ARG A 40 4.19 -0.87 2.35
N LEU A 41 5.45 -0.75 2.79
CA LEU A 41 6.29 -1.89 3.15
C LEU A 41 5.69 -2.66 4.34
N ALA A 42 5.32 -1.97 5.42
CA ALA A 42 4.69 -2.59 6.59
C ALA A 42 3.36 -3.28 6.25
N ILE A 43 2.56 -2.72 5.34
CA ILE A 43 1.34 -3.35 4.84
C ILE A 43 1.68 -4.61 4.03
N LYS A 44 2.66 -4.53 3.14
CA LYS A 44 3.13 -5.67 2.34
C LYS A 44 3.69 -6.78 3.24
N ASP A 45 4.46 -6.43 4.26
CA ASP A 45 5.02 -7.36 5.24
C ASP A 45 3.91 -7.99 6.09
N ARG A 46 2.87 -7.24 6.44
CA ARG A 46 1.71 -7.78 7.14
C ARG A 46 0.91 -8.75 6.28
N ILE A 47 0.76 -8.47 4.98
CA ILE A 47 0.14 -9.39 4.01
C ILE A 47 1.02 -10.63 3.82
N ALA A 48 2.33 -10.45 3.64
CA ALA A 48 3.28 -11.54 3.47
C ALA A 48 3.35 -12.43 4.72
N GLY A 49 3.37 -11.83 5.92
CA GLY A 49 3.31 -12.54 7.19
C GLY A 49 1.99 -13.29 7.36
N HIS A 50 0.87 -12.71 6.93
CA HIS A 50 -0.43 -13.39 6.96
C HIS A 50 -0.50 -14.54 5.95
N MET A 51 0.01 -14.36 4.72
CA MET A 51 0.11 -15.43 3.72
C MET A 51 1.10 -16.53 4.15
N ALA A 52 2.22 -16.18 4.77
CA ALA A 52 3.18 -17.13 5.33
C ALA A 52 2.57 -17.96 6.48
N LYS A 53 1.68 -17.35 7.27
CA LYS A 53 0.88 -18.06 8.29
C LYS A 53 -0.14 -19.00 7.66
N LEU A 54 -0.76 -18.59 6.55
CA LEU A 54 -1.73 -19.41 5.83
C LEU A 54 -1.09 -20.62 5.12
N ARG A 55 0.17 -20.49 4.68
CA ARG A 55 0.93 -21.56 4.01
C ARG A 55 1.51 -22.61 4.98
N ARG A 56 1.43 -22.39 6.29
CA ARG A 56 1.85 -23.35 7.33
C ARG A 56 0.68 -24.12 7.95
N ARG A 57 -0.52 -24.03 7.37
CA ARG A 57 -1.71 -24.73 7.84
C ARG A 57 -2.16 -25.78 6.86
#